data_AF-A0A2K4ZFZ4-F1
#
_entry.id   AF-A0A2K4ZFZ4-F1
#
_cell.length_a   1.000
_cell.length_b   1.000
_cell.length_c   1.000
_cell.angle_alpha   90.00
_cell.angle_beta   90.00
_cell.angle_gamma   90.00
#
_symmetry.space_group_name_H-M   'P 1'
#
loop_
_entity.id
_entity.type
_entity.pdbx_description
1 polymer ?
#
loop_
_entity_poly.entity_id
_entity_poly.type
_entity_poly.pdbx_seq_one_letter_code
_entity_poly.pdbx_strand_id
1 'polypeptide(L)' 'MATSSITKNFVISGKEQVEMFVNAIEESAKNRPVHIPVAASEITDDAELLEFMTKWEKANVGNK' A
#
# COMPACT_ATOMS: atom_id res chain seq x y z
N MET A 1 -20.35 6.34 5.02
CA MET A 1 -20.42 4.86 5.17
C MET A 1 -19.44 4.45 6.24
N ALA A 2 -19.86 3.62 7.20
CA ALA A 2 -18.92 3.01 8.14
C ALA A 2 -18.18 1.89 7.40
N THR A 3 -16.86 1.98 7.23
CA THR A 3 -16.06 0.80 6.90
C THR A 3 -15.96 -0.01 8.17
N SER A 4 -16.94 -0.88 8.44
CA SER A 4 -16.78 -1.91 9.45
C SER A 4 -15.49 -2.67 9.08
N SER A 5 -14.50 -2.66 9.97
CA SER A 5 -13.27 -3.39 9.75
C SER A 5 -13.64 -4.82 9.36
N ILE A 6 -13.10 -5.31 8.25
CA ILE A 6 -13.25 -6.71 7.83
C ILE A 6 -12.56 -7.57 8.89
N THR A 7 -13.28 -7.93 9.95
CA THR A 7 -12.90 -8.97 10.90
C THR A 7 -13.44 -10.30 10.36
N LYS A 8 -13.08 -10.64 9.12
CA LYS A 8 -13.39 -11.94 8.55
C LYS A 8 -12.33 -12.92 9.06
N ASN A 9 -12.70 -13.72 10.05
CA ASN A 9 -11.89 -14.86 10.47
C ASN A 9 -11.98 -15.93 9.37
N PHE A 10 -10.86 -16.26 8.74
CA PHE A 10 -10.79 -17.38 7.81
C PHE A 10 -10.46 -18.65 8.59
N VAL A 11 -11.34 -19.65 8.51
CA VAL A 11 -11.09 -20.97 9.08
C VAL A 11 -10.65 -21.88 7.94
N ILE A 12 -9.42 -22.38 8.02
CA ILE A 12 -8.84 -23.31 7.05
C ILE A 12 -8.84 -24.69 7.69
N SER A 13 -9.38 -25.69 7.00
CA SER A 13 -9.51 -27.04 7.51
C SER A 13 -9.05 -28.07 6.48
N GLY A 14 -8.57 -29.22 6.94
CA GLY A 14 -7.99 -30.24 6.07
C GLY A 14 -6.47 -30.06 5.90
N LYS A 15 -5.76 -31.19 5.96
CA LYS A 15 -4.29 -31.22 6.00
C LYS A 15 -3.65 -30.54 4.78
N GLU A 16 -4.09 -30.91 3.58
CA GLU A 16 -3.57 -30.37 2.32
C GLU A 16 -3.79 -28.85 2.19
N GLN A 17 -4.95 -28.35 2.60
CA GLN A 17 -5.27 -26.92 2.54
C GLN A 17 -4.43 -26.10 3.52
N VAL A 18 -4.17 -26.64 4.71
CA VAL A 18 -3.28 -26.01 5.71
C VAL A 18 -1.85 -25.97 5.16
N GLU A 19 -1.35 -27.06 4.59
CA GLU A 19 0.00 -27.12 4.00
C GLU A 19 0.17 -26.11 2.86
N MET A 20 -0.80 -26.02 1.94
CA MET A 20 -0.81 -25.03 0.87
C MET A 20 -0.82 -23.59 1.40
N PHE A 21 -1.61 -23.32 2.44
CA PHE A 21 -1.69 -21.99 3.04
C PHE A 21 -0.38 -21.57 3.72
N VAL A 22 0.23 -22.48 4.48
CA VAL A 22 1.54 -22.23 5.11
C VAL A 22 2.60 -21.97 4.04
N ASN A 23 2.64 -22.79 2.98
CA ASN A 23 3.58 -22.59 1.89
C ASN A 23 3.40 -21.22 1.20
N ALA A 24 2.16 -20.81 0.94
CA ALA A 24 1.87 -19.52 0.33
C ALA A 24 2.31 -18.34 1.21
N ILE A 25 2.19 -18.44 2.54
CA ILE A 25 2.72 -17.44 3.47
C ILE A 25 4.25 -17.37 3.39
N GLU A 26 4.92 -18.52 3.40
CA GLU A 26 6.38 -18.57 3.33
C GLU A 26 6.92 -18.01 2.01
N GLU A 27 6.28 -18.35 0.89
CA GLU A 27 6.63 -17.82 -0.43
C GLU A 27 6.37 -16.31 -0.52
N SER A 28 5.26 -15.83 0.03
CA SER A 28 4.93 -14.40 0.09
C SER A 28 5.96 -13.61 0.89
N ALA A 29 6.42 -14.13 2.02
CA ALA A 29 7.47 -13.50 2.84
C ALA A 29 8.82 -13.40 2.11
N LYS A 30 9.11 -14.37 1.23
CA LYS A 30 10.32 -14.39 0.38
C LYS A 30 10.17 -13.49 -0.85
N ASN A 31 8.97 -13.35 -1.40
CA ASN A 31 8.65 -12.50 -2.53
C ASN A 31 8.40 -11.04 -2.12
N ARG A 32 9.39 -10.43 -1.44
CA ARG A 32 9.34 -8.99 -1.19
C ARG A 32 9.37 -8.27 -2.52
N PRO A 33 8.54 -7.23 -2.73
CA PRO A 33 8.61 -6.43 -3.94
C PRO A 33 10.04 -5.90 -4.07
N VAL A 34 10.64 -6.13 -5.24
CA VAL A 34 11.95 -5.57 -5.56
C VAL A 34 11.84 -4.06 -5.44
N HIS A 35 12.72 -3.45 -4.66
CA HIS A 35 12.78 -1.99 -4.59
C HIS A 35 13.10 -1.45 -5.98
N ILE A 36 12.11 -0.85 -6.64
CA ILE A 36 12.31 -0.13 -7.89
C ILE A 36 12.80 1.26 -7.50
N PRO A 37 14.06 1.63 -7.79
CA PRO A 37 14.52 2.98 -7.51
C PRO A 37 13.73 3.95 -8.39
N VAL A 38 12.81 4.67 -7.76
CA VAL A 38 12.13 5.80 -8.39
C VAL A 38 12.99 7.03 -8.14
N ALA A 39 13.19 7.86 -9.17
CA ALA A 39 13.78 9.18 -8.99
C ALA A 39 12.75 10.08 -8.29
N ALA A 40 12.65 9.94 -6.97
CA ALA A 40 11.80 10.73 -6.10
C ALA A 40 12.68 11.54 -5.15
N SER A 41 12.32 12.80 -4.95
CA SER A 41 12.89 13.66 -3.90
C SER A 41 11.97 13.65 -2.69
N GLU A 42 12.51 13.43 -1.51
CA GLU A 42 11.79 13.58 -0.24
C GLU A 42 11.75 15.06 0.15
N ILE A 43 10.55 15.59 0.38
CA ILE A 43 10.35 16.94 0.87
C ILE A 43 10.59 16.92 2.39
N THR A 44 11.59 17.66 2.86
CA THR A 44 11.97 17.68 4.29
C THR A 44 11.50 18.95 4.99
N ASP A 45 11.31 20.04 4.25
CA ASP A 45 10.98 21.36 4.80
C ASP A 45 9.51 21.74 4.57
N ASP A 46 8.91 22.38 5.58
CA ASP A 46 7.51 22.85 5.54
C ASP A 46 7.25 23.85 4.42
N ALA A 47 8.25 24.69 4.10
CA ALA A 47 8.14 25.69 3.03
C ALA A 47 8.04 25.02 1.64
N GLU A 48 8.83 23.97 1.42
CA GLU A 48 8.83 23.21 0.16
C GLU A 48 7.52 22.43 0.00
N LEU A 49 6.97 21.89 1.09
CA LEU A 49 5.66 21.24 1.09
C LEU A 49 4.55 22.22 0.68
N LEU A 50 4.58 23.44 1.20
CA LEU A 50 3.57 24.46 0.90
C LEU A 50 3.61 24.88 -0.58
N GLU A 51 4.81 25.06 -1.14
CA GLU A 51 4.97 25.31 -2.58
C GLU A 51 4.46 24.15 -3.44
N PHE A 52 4.72 22.90 -3.04
CA PHE A 52 4.24 21.73 -3.74
C PHE A 52 2.70 21.66 -3.73
N MET A 53 2.07 21.90 -2.58
CA MET A 53 0.61 21.89 -2.44
C MET A 53 -0.06 22.98 -3.28
N THR A 54 0.50 24.19 -3.33
CA THR A 54 -0.05 25.28 -4.16
C THR A 54 0.08 24.99 -5.66
N LYS A 55 1.17 24.35 -6.10
CA LYS A 55 1.32 23.88 -7.49
C LYS A 55 0.28 22.81 -7.83
N TRP A 56 0.05 21.87 -6.90
CA TRP A 56 -0.94 20.80 -7.06
C TRP A 56 -2.37 21.33 -7.16
N GLU A 57 -2.75 22.29 -6.30
CA GLU A 57 -4.07 22.92 -6.32
C GLU A 57 -4.33 23.60 -7.68
N LYS A 58 -3.39 24.42 -8.16
CA LYS A 58 -3.51 25.09 -9.47
C LYS A 58 -3.65 24.12 -10.64
N ALA A 59 -2.96 22.98 -10.61
CA ALA A 59 -3.03 21.97 -11.67
C ALA A 59 -4.38 21.24 -11.70
N ASN A 60 -5.04 21.06 -10.55
CA ASN A 60 -6.29 20.31 -10.44
C ASN A 60 -7.57 21.16 -10.52
N VAL A 61 -7.46 22.49 -10.50
CA VAL A 61 -8.61 23.42 -10.62
C VAL A 61 -9.35 23.26 -11.97
N GLY A 62 -8.71 22.73 -13.02
CA GLY A 62 -9.33 22.52 -14.33
C GLY A 62 -10.02 21.17 -14.55
N ASN A 63 -10.01 20.26 -13.55
CA ASN A 63 -10.46 18.87 -13.71
C ASN A 63 -11.76 18.55 -12.94
N LYS A 64 -12.61 19.57 -12.74
CA LYS A 64 -13.85 19.49 -11.96
C LYS A 64 -15.09 19.65 -12.85
#